data_AF-A0A382XMQ8-F1
#
_entry.id   AF-A0A382XMQ8-F1
#
_cell.length_a   1.000
_cell.length_b   1.000
_cell.length_c   1.000
_cell.angle_alpha   90.00
_cell.angle_beta   90.00
_cell.angle_gamma   90.00
#
_symmetry.space_group_name_H-M   'P 1'
#
loop_
_entity.id
_entity.type
_entity.pdbx_description
1 polymer ?
#
loop_
_entity_poly.entity_id
_entity_poly.type
_entity_poly.pdbx_seq_one_letter_code
_entity_poly.pdbx_strand_id
1 'polypeptide(L)'
;MKFLLMAIALLFSTSAIAETKILIASSYPAVSTFNEQAQFIADKVRVLTNGEVQMEIKPAGALVPAFQVLDATASGAVGGAWTQSYYWVGKDKTLGLFNSPLGGPFGMDGIDFLGWMFHGGGLEMYREFYQKVLKLDVVPFPSMPTQNQPLGWFHRPIKDLADLKNFKCRQTGINVELYARMGMQTIGMPGGEILAAGQKGVINCAEFVGGLEDERLGFPTIWKYYYLNSLH
;
A
#
# COMPACT_ATOMS: atom_id res chain seq x y z
N MET A 1 -65.19 -27.54 -33.73
CA MET A 1 -64.09 -26.61 -34.01
C MET A 1 -63.44 -26.19 -32.70
N LYS A 2 -62.29 -26.78 -32.34
CA LYS A 2 -61.45 -26.33 -31.22
C LYS A 2 -60.12 -25.88 -31.82
N PHE A 3 -59.87 -24.58 -31.81
CA PHE A 3 -58.60 -23.99 -32.22
C PHE A 3 -57.55 -24.26 -31.14
N LEU A 4 -56.46 -24.92 -31.52
CA LEU A 4 -55.29 -25.14 -30.67
C LEU A 4 -54.35 -23.93 -30.87
N LEU A 5 -54.27 -23.02 -29.89
CA LEU A 5 -53.23 -22.00 -29.84
C LEU A 5 -51.92 -22.64 -29.39
N MET A 6 -50.94 -22.67 -30.28
CA MET A 6 -49.56 -23.04 -29.97
C MET A 6 -48.82 -21.76 -29.55
N ALA A 7 -48.60 -21.59 -28.25
CA ALA A 7 -47.80 -20.50 -27.71
C ALA A 7 -46.32 -20.78 -27.96
N ILE A 8 -45.68 -19.97 -28.79
CA ILE A 8 -44.23 -19.98 -28.98
C ILE A 8 -43.60 -19.28 -27.77
N ALA A 9 -42.97 -20.05 -26.88
CA ALA A 9 -42.15 -19.51 -25.81
C ALA A 9 -40.80 -19.05 -26.40
N LEU A 10 -40.62 -17.73 -26.51
CA LEU A 10 -39.31 -17.13 -26.78
C LEU A 10 -38.42 -17.33 -25.55
N LEU A 11 -37.50 -18.30 -25.64
CA LEU A 11 -36.39 -18.44 -24.70
C LEU A 11 -35.42 -17.27 -24.91
N PHE A 12 -35.50 -16.26 -24.06
CA PHE A 12 -34.41 -15.30 -23.91
C PHE A 12 -33.23 -16.04 -23.31
N SER A 13 -32.21 -16.31 -24.13
CA SER A 13 -30.90 -16.70 -23.65
C SER A 13 -30.28 -15.47 -22.99
N THR A 14 -30.38 -15.38 -21.66
CA THR A 14 -29.48 -14.52 -20.91
C THR A 14 -28.10 -15.15 -21.02
N SER A 15 -27.26 -14.63 -21.90
CA SER A 15 -25.82 -14.90 -21.87
C SER A 15 -25.33 -14.56 -20.47
N ALA A 16 -24.96 -15.59 -19.69
CA ALA A 16 -24.30 -15.39 -18.41
C ALA A 16 -23.01 -14.59 -18.70
N ILE A 17 -22.94 -13.37 -18.18
CA ILE A 17 -21.75 -12.56 -18.34
C ILE A 17 -20.64 -13.25 -17.54
N ALA A 18 -19.54 -13.59 -18.20
CA ALA A 18 -18.45 -14.31 -17.58
C ALA A 18 -17.85 -13.46 -16.45
N GLU A 19 -17.93 -13.95 -15.22
CA GLU A 19 -17.43 -13.30 -14.03
C GLU A 19 -15.89 -13.30 -14.05
N THR A 20 -15.28 -12.12 -14.10
CA THR A 20 -13.83 -11.94 -13.98
C THR A 20 -13.48 -11.78 -12.50
N LYS A 21 -12.80 -12.77 -11.93
CA LYS A 21 -12.28 -12.72 -10.56
C LYS A 21 -10.81 -12.33 -10.55
N ILE A 22 -10.48 -11.26 -9.85
CA ILE A 22 -9.11 -10.74 -9.71
C ILE A 22 -8.68 -10.94 -8.27
N LEU A 23 -7.72 -11.83 -8.04
CA LEU A 23 -7.12 -12.04 -6.73
C LEU A 23 -6.06 -10.98 -6.44
N ILE A 24 -6.22 -10.23 -5.36
CA ILE A 24 -5.34 -9.12 -4.98
C ILE A 24 -4.56 -9.46 -3.71
N ALA A 25 -3.23 -9.41 -3.77
CA ALA A 25 -2.36 -9.57 -2.62
C ALA A 25 -2.05 -8.22 -1.95
N SER A 26 -2.43 -8.05 -0.69
CA SER A 26 -2.12 -6.85 0.09
C SER A 26 -0.79 -6.96 0.81
N SER A 27 -0.05 -5.85 0.89
CA SER A 27 1.14 -5.75 1.78
C SER A 27 0.80 -5.40 3.22
N TYR A 28 -0.48 -5.20 3.55
CA TYR A 28 -0.92 -4.67 4.84
C TYR A 28 -1.48 -5.76 5.77
N PRO A 29 -1.21 -5.69 7.08
CA PRO A 29 -1.77 -6.64 8.05
C PRO A 29 -3.29 -6.54 8.09
N ALA A 30 -3.97 -7.63 8.45
CA ALA A 30 -5.43 -7.71 8.37
C ALA A 30 -6.19 -6.57 9.10
N VAL A 31 -5.63 -6.04 10.18
CA VAL A 31 -6.22 -4.94 10.98
C VAL A 31 -6.14 -3.56 10.32
N SER A 32 -5.37 -3.44 9.24
CA SER A 32 -5.03 -2.19 8.59
C SER A 32 -6.23 -1.54 7.89
N THR A 33 -6.39 -0.24 8.08
CA THR A 33 -7.39 0.56 7.34
C THR A 33 -7.14 0.54 5.83
N PHE A 34 -5.92 0.23 5.38
CA PHE A 34 -5.63 0.08 3.94
C PHE A 34 -6.34 -1.12 3.33
N ASN A 35 -6.59 -2.20 4.09
CA ASN A 35 -7.38 -3.31 3.59
C ASN A 35 -8.86 -2.92 3.48
N GLU A 36 -9.36 -2.05 4.36
CA GLU A 36 -10.71 -1.48 4.23
C GLU A 36 -10.81 -0.58 2.98
N GLN A 37 -9.77 0.21 2.68
CA GLN A 37 -9.70 1.01 1.44
C GLN A 37 -9.69 0.12 0.18
N ALA A 38 -8.92 -0.97 0.19
CA ALA A 38 -8.92 -1.94 -0.90
C ALA A 38 -10.30 -2.58 -1.09
N GLN A 39 -10.97 -2.93 0.01
CA GLN A 39 -12.33 -3.47 -0.03
C GLN A 39 -13.34 -2.44 -0.56
N PHE A 40 -13.22 -1.18 -0.16
CA PHE A 40 -14.05 -0.10 -0.70
C PHE A 40 -13.91 0.02 -2.22
N ILE A 41 -12.69 -0.05 -2.75
CA ILE A 41 -12.44 -0.04 -4.21
C ILE A 41 -13.04 -1.29 -4.87
N ALA A 42 -12.84 -2.48 -4.28
CA ALA A 42 -13.41 -3.72 -4.78
C ALA A 42 -14.93 -3.66 -4.90
N ASP A 43 -15.61 -3.10 -3.89
CA ASP A 43 -17.06 -2.91 -3.88
C ASP A 43 -17.51 -1.90 -4.94
N LYS A 44 -16.76 -0.81 -5.14
CA LYS A 44 -17.05 0.16 -6.21
C LYS A 44 -16.91 -0.46 -7.59
N VAL A 45 -15.86 -1.23 -7.84
CA VAL A 45 -15.65 -1.95 -9.10
C VAL A 45 -16.84 -2.88 -9.35
N ARG A 46 -17.18 -3.72 -8.37
CA ARG A 46 -18.32 -4.64 -8.47
C ARG A 46 -19.62 -3.93 -8.83
N VAL A 47 -19.91 -2.77 -8.22
CA VAL A 47 -21.11 -1.98 -8.53
C VAL A 47 -21.05 -1.40 -9.95
N LEU A 48 -19.93 -0.78 -10.33
CA LEU A 48 -19.76 -0.12 -11.63
C LEU A 48 -19.77 -1.11 -12.80
N THR A 49 -19.38 -2.35 -12.56
CA THR A 49 -19.38 -3.41 -13.57
C THR A 49 -20.59 -4.34 -13.43
N ASN A 50 -21.61 -3.98 -12.64
CA ASN A 50 -22.79 -4.84 -12.39
C ASN A 50 -22.45 -6.29 -12.01
N GLY A 51 -21.38 -6.49 -11.22
CA GLY A 51 -20.90 -7.80 -10.77
C GLY A 51 -19.96 -8.55 -11.72
N GLU A 52 -19.74 -8.04 -12.94
CA GLU A 52 -18.87 -8.69 -13.94
C GLU A 52 -17.41 -8.80 -13.50
N VAL A 53 -16.89 -7.79 -12.79
CA VAL A 53 -15.55 -7.80 -12.23
C VAL A 53 -15.66 -7.86 -10.71
N GLN A 54 -14.99 -8.84 -10.11
CA GLN A 54 -14.92 -9.01 -8.67
C GLN A 54 -13.47 -9.11 -8.22
N MET A 55 -13.12 -8.29 -7.23
CA MET A 55 -11.78 -8.28 -6.64
C MET A 55 -11.82 -8.98 -5.29
N GLU A 56 -10.96 -9.98 -5.09
CA GLU A 56 -10.80 -10.67 -3.82
C GLU A 56 -9.51 -10.20 -3.14
N ILE A 57 -9.65 -9.44 -2.06
CA ILE A 57 -8.50 -8.88 -1.33
C ILE A 57 -8.02 -9.87 -0.27
N LYS A 58 -6.73 -10.20 -0.27
CA LYS A 58 -6.10 -11.02 0.76
C LYS A 58 -5.05 -10.22 1.52
N PRO A 59 -5.07 -10.21 2.87
CA PRO A 59 -4.11 -9.46 3.68
C PRO A 59 -2.69 -10.01 3.54
N ALA A 60 -1.71 -9.27 4.07
CA ALA A 60 -0.31 -9.66 4.07
C ALA A 60 -0.09 -11.10 4.58
N GLY A 61 0.70 -11.87 3.83
CA GLY A 61 1.06 -13.25 4.19
C GLY A 61 0.02 -14.31 3.84
N ALA A 62 -1.21 -13.93 3.45
CA ALA A 62 -2.24 -14.91 3.09
C ALA A 62 -2.01 -15.56 1.72
N LEU A 63 -1.33 -14.88 0.79
CA LEU A 63 -0.96 -15.40 -0.53
C LEU A 63 0.56 -15.50 -0.69
N VAL A 64 1.24 -14.38 -0.42
CA VAL A 64 2.70 -14.26 -0.46
C VAL A 64 3.18 -13.29 0.64
N PRO A 65 4.46 -13.33 1.04
CA PRO A 65 5.04 -12.34 1.94
C PRO A 65 4.82 -10.89 1.45
N ALA A 66 4.64 -9.95 2.38
CA ALA A 66 4.20 -8.58 2.08
C ALA A 66 5.07 -7.84 1.05
N PHE A 67 6.38 -8.06 1.03
CA PHE A 67 7.30 -7.42 0.07
C PHE A 67 7.41 -8.15 -1.27
N GLN A 68 6.85 -9.36 -1.39
CA GLN A 68 6.86 -10.17 -2.62
C GLN A 68 5.63 -9.97 -3.52
N VAL A 69 4.67 -9.14 -3.11
CA VAL A 69 3.41 -8.95 -3.85
C VAL A 69 3.61 -8.40 -5.27
N LEU A 70 4.67 -7.59 -5.50
CA LEU A 70 5.00 -7.09 -6.84
C LEU A 70 5.44 -8.22 -7.76
N ASP A 71 6.36 -9.06 -7.31
CA ASP A 71 6.88 -10.17 -8.12
C ASP A 71 5.79 -11.23 -8.35
N ALA A 72 4.91 -11.45 -7.36
CA ALA A 72 3.73 -12.30 -7.52
C ALA A 72 2.74 -11.74 -8.56
N THR A 73 2.55 -10.42 -8.61
CA THR A 73 1.72 -9.78 -9.63
C THR A 73 2.38 -9.86 -11.01
N ALA A 74 3.66 -9.51 -11.11
CA ALA A 74 4.40 -9.48 -12.36
C ALA A 74 4.56 -10.87 -13.01
N SER A 75 4.51 -11.94 -12.21
CA SER A 75 4.52 -13.34 -12.70
C SER A 75 3.14 -13.88 -13.04
N GLY A 76 2.06 -13.14 -12.73
CA GLY A 76 0.68 -13.59 -12.88
C GLY A 76 0.21 -14.60 -11.82
N ALA A 77 0.99 -14.83 -10.74
CA ALA A 77 0.58 -15.69 -9.63
C ALA A 77 -0.62 -15.11 -8.85
N VAL A 78 -0.75 -13.78 -8.85
CA VAL A 78 -1.94 -13.04 -8.41
C VAL A 78 -2.32 -12.02 -9.46
N GLY A 79 -3.59 -11.62 -9.51
CA GLY A 79 -4.11 -10.67 -10.50
C GLY A 79 -3.77 -9.20 -10.18
N GLY A 80 -3.27 -8.90 -8.98
CA GLY A 80 -2.86 -7.57 -8.59
C GLY A 80 -2.29 -7.50 -7.18
N ALA A 81 -1.77 -6.33 -6.82
CA ALA A 81 -1.29 -6.03 -5.48
C ALA A 81 -1.87 -4.73 -4.93
N TRP A 82 -2.18 -4.71 -3.63
CA TRP A 82 -2.53 -3.51 -2.89
C TRP A 82 -1.40 -3.15 -1.92
N THR A 83 -0.65 -2.12 -2.26
CA THR A 83 0.72 -1.97 -1.76
C THR A 83 1.29 -0.60 -2.08
N GLN A 84 2.57 -0.41 -1.82
CA GLN A 84 3.29 0.85 -1.94
C GLN A 84 4.60 0.65 -2.71
N SER A 85 4.85 1.52 -3.69
CA SER A 85 6.06 1.44 -4.54
C SER A 85 7.36 1.52 -3.73
N TYR A 86 7.38 2.33 -2.68
CA TYR A 86 8.57 2.55 -1.86
C TYR A 86 9.09 1.31 -1.11
N TYR A 87 8.35 0.19 -1.06
CA TYR A 87 8.84 -1.06 -0.48
C TYR A 87 9.92 -1.70 -1.35
N TRP A 88 10.04 -1.27 -2.60
CA TRP A 88 11.01 -1.78 -3.55
C TRP A 88 12.06 -0.74 -3.94
N VAL A 89 12.32 0.28 -3.11
CA VAL A 89 13.45 1.21 -3.33
C VAL A 89 14.82 0.51 -3.42
N GLY A 90 14.94 -0.69 -2.84
CA GLY A 90 16.11 -1.55 -2.99
C GLY A 90 16.25 -2.18 -4.38
N LYS A 91 15.16 -2.26 -5.15
CA LYS A 91 15.14 -2.65 -6.57
C LYS A 91 15.49 -1.47 -7.46
N ASP A 92 14.83 -0.33 -7.26
CA ASP A 92 15.16 0.94 -7.91
C ASP A 92 14.69 2.11 -7.04
N LYS A 93 15.57 3.08 -6.78
CA LYS A 93 15.28 4.23 -5.90
C LYS A 93 14.16 5.12 -6.43
N THR A 94 13.92 5.14 -7.74
CA THR A 94 12.85 5.91 -8.40
C THR A 94 11.47 5.54 -7.86
N LEU A 95 11.29 4.30 -7.39
CA LEU A 95 10.03 3.84 -6.79
C LEU A 95 9.63 4.63 -5.54
N GLY A 96 10.60 5.26 -4.86
CA GLY A 96 10.34 6.16 -3.74
C GLY A 96 9.68 7.49 -4.12
N LEU A 97 9.63 7.85 -5.42
CA LEU A 97 9.06 9.13 -5.86
C LEU A 97 7.54 9.10 -6.06
N PHE A 98 6.96 7.91 -6.30
CA PHE A 98 5.55 7.74 -6.61
C PHE A 98 4.67 7.44 -5.39
N ASN A 99 5.21 7.60 -4.19
CA ASN A 99 4.50 7.32 -2.94
C ASN A 99 5.00 8.25 -1.80
N SER A 100 4.37 8.19 -0.63
CA SER A 100 4.76 8.92 0.58
C SER A 100 6.24 8.67 0.96
N PRO A 101 7.06 9.72 1.17
CA PRO A 101 6.73 11.14 1.03
C PRO A 101 6.58 11.52 -0.45
N LEU A 102 5.48 12.16 -0.83
CA LEU A 102 5.05 12.31 -2.23
C LEU A 102 6.06 13.12 -3.05
N GLY A 103 6.70 12.49 -4.04
CA GLY A 103 7.80 13.12 -4.79
C GLY A 103 9.16 13.11 -4.08
N GLY A 104 9.28 12.39 -2.96
CA GLY A 104 10.48 12.30 -2.12
C GLY A 104 10.41 13.16 -0.86
N PRO A 105 11.44 13.09 0.01
CA PRO A 105 11.51 13.90 1.23
C PRO A 105 11.40 15.40 0.91
N PHE A 106 10.52 16.11 1.61
CA PHE A 106 10.17 17.51 1.33
C PHE A 106 9.54 17.76 -0.05
N GLY A 107 8.90 16.74 -0.61
CA GLY A 107 8.21 16.83 -1.90
C GLY A 107 6.86 17.54 -1.83
N MET A 108 5.93 17.08 -2.66
CA MET A 108 4.61 17.66 -2.86
C MET A 108 3.67 17.34 -1.69
N ASP A 109 2.66 18.19 -1.49
CA ASP A 109 1.49 17.79 -0.73
C ASP A 109 0.57 16.86 -1.54
N GLY A 110 -0.49 16.35 -0.91
CA GLY A 110 -1.42 15.42 -1.57
C GLY A 110 -2.17 16.02 -2.76
N ILE A 111 -2.47 17.31 -2.74
CA ILE A 111 -3.21 17.98 -3.82
C ILE A 111 -2.29 18.18 -5.02
N ASP A 112 -1.08 18.70 -4.79
CA ASP A 112 -0.07 18.88 -5.82
C ASP A 112 0.33 17.55 -6.46
N PHE A 113 0.50 16.50 -5.65
CA PHE A 113 0.80 15.17 -6.15
C PHE A 113 -0.31 14.63 -7.05
N LEU A 114 -1.58 14.77 -6.65
CA LEU A 114 -2.71 14.36 -7.49
C LEU A 114 -2.80 15.19 -8.78
N GLY A 115 -2.56 16.50 -8.69
CA GLY A 115 -2.46 17.39 -9.84
C GLY A 115 -1.39 16.92 -10.83
N TRP A 116 -0.19 16.61 -10.33
CA TRP A 116 0.89 16.06 -11.14
C TRP A 116 0.55 14.68 -11.73
N MET A 117 0.01 13.76 -10.92
CA MET A 117 -0.33 12.41 -11.37
C MET A 117 -1.36 12.42 -12.49
N PHE A 118 -2.43 13.22 -12.38
CA PHE A 118 -3.55 13.17 -13.32
C PHE A 118 -3.53 14.27 -14.40
N HIS A 119 -2.78 15.35 -14.20
CA HIS A 119 -2.74 16.48 -15.13
C HIS A 119 -1.32 16.93 -15.51
N GLY A 120 -0.29 16.48 -14.81
CA GLY A 120 1.11 16.85 -15.03
C GLY A 120 1.98 15.77 -15.67
N GLY A 121 1.40 14.66 -16.14
CA GLY A 121 2.12 13.56 -16.78
C GLY A 121 2.69 12.49 -15.82
N GLY A 122 2.37 12.57 -14.53
CA GLY A 122 2.91 11.65 -13.53
C GLY A 122 2.43 10.20 -13.70
N LEU A 123 1.17 9.98 -14.07
CA LEU A 123 0.63 8.63 -14.28
C LEU A 123 1.26 7.93 -15.49
N GLU A 124 1.47 8.66 -16.60
CA GLU A 124 2.15 8.15 -17.79
C GLU A 124 3.59 7.76 -17.44
N MET A 125 4.30 8.63 -16.72
CA MET A 125 5.65 8.36 -16.23
C MET A 125 5.69 7.15 -15.31
N TYR A 126 4.72 7.00 -14.41
CA TYR A 126 4.66 5.89 -13.47
C TYR A 126 4.47 4.54 -14.18
N ARG A 127 3.58 4.49 -15.17
CA ARG A 127 3.32 3.30 -15.98
C ARG A 127 4.50 2.96 -16.89
N GLU A 128 5.07 3.97 -17.56
CA GLU A 128 6.26 3.79 -18.39
C GLU A 128 7.44 3.24 -17.57
N PHE A 129 7.63 3.74 -16.35
CA PHE A 129 8.67 3.25 -15.47
C PHE A 129 8.48 1.76 -15.13
N TYR A 130 7.28 1.33 -14.75
CA TYR A 130 7.02 -0.08 -14.46
C TYR A 130 7.22 -0.99 -15.69
N GLN A 131 6.72 -0.58 -16.86
CA GLN A 131 6.69 -1.44 -18.04
C GLN A 131 7.98 -1.40 -18.85
N LYS A 132 8.62 -0.24 -19.00
CA LYS A 132 9.80 -0.08 -19.87
C LYS A 132 11.12 -0.12 -19.10
N VAL A 133 11.15 0.44 -17.90
CA VAL A 133 12.38 0.49 -17.08
C VAL A 133 12.49 -0.78 -16.23
N LEU A 134 11.49 -1.07 -15.40
CA LEU A 134 11.49 -2.28 -14.58
C LEU A 134 11.16 -3.56 -15.36
N LYS A 135 10.57 -3.42 -16.56
CA LYS A 135 10.17 -4.53 -17.44
C LYS A 135 9.24 -5.53 -16.74
N LEU A 136 8.31 -5.01 -15.95
CA LEU A 136 7.30 -5.80 -15.25
C LEU A 136 5.98 -5.73 -16.01
N ASP A 137 5.29 -6.86 -16.11
CA ASP A 137 3.92 -6.92 -16.60
C ASP A 137 2.95 -6.45 -15.52
N VAL A 138 3.04 -5.16 -15.19
CA VAL A 138 2.30 -4.51 -14.11
C VAL A 138 1.90 -3.11 -14.56
N VAL A 139 0.62 -2.79 -14.40
CA VAL A 139 0.09 -1.44 -14.59
C VAL A 139 -0.19 -0.83 -13.22
N PRO A 140 0.59 0.18 -12.78
CA PRO A 140 0.30 0.84 -11.52
C PRO A 140 -0.90 1.79 -11.64
N PHE A 141 -1.69 1.83 -10.56
CA PHE A 141 -2.79 2.77 -10.36
C PHE A 141 -2.59 3.50 -9.02
N PRO A 142 -2.48 4.83 -9.01
CA PRO A 142 -2.42 5.56 -7.75
C PRO A 142 -3.77 5.49 -7.05
N SER A 143 -3.74 5.24 -5.75
CA SER A 143 -4.85 5.51 -4.84
C SER A 143 -4.61 6.84 -4.12
N MET A 144 -5.58 7.27 -3.30
CA MET A 144 -5.42 8.48 -2.50
C MET A 144 -4.17 8.32 -1.60
N PRO A 145 -3.17 9.22 -1.69
CA PRO A 145 -1.99 9.10 -0.87
C PRO A 145 -2.34 9.37 0.60
N THR A 146 -1.63 8.70 1.51
CA THR A 146 -1.56 9.19 2.88
C THR A 146 -0.88 10.57 2.87
N GLN A 147 -1.46 11.51 3.60
CA GLN A 147 -0.82 12.81 3.82
C GLN A 147 0.39 12.64 4.76
N ASN A 148 1.08 13.75 5.05
CA ASN A 148 2.26 13.79 5.93
C ASN A 148 2.14 12.87 7.15
N GLN A 149 3.10 11.96 7.27
CA GLN A 149 3.10 10.96 8.31
C GLN A 149 3.93 11.43 9.52
N PRO A 150 3.68 10.90 10.72
CA PRO A 150 4.49 11.20 11.90
C PRO A 150 5.89 10.63 11.75
N LEU A 151 6.87 11.24 12.43
CA LEU A 151 8.22 10.67 12.56
C LEU A 151 8.15 9.31 13.28
N GLY A 152 7.09 9.12 14.07
CA GLY A 152 6.68 7.83 14.61
C GLY A 152 6.68 7.80 16.12
N TRP A 153 6.74 6.58 16.64
CA TRP A 153 6.69 6.25 18.05
C TRP A 153 8.06 5.84 18.57
N PHE A 154 8.42 6.35 19.74
CA PHE A 154 9.74 6.18 20.33
C PHE A 154 9.62 5.73 21.80
N HIS A 155 10.57 4.88 22.23
CA HIS A 155 10.60 4.40 23.62
C HIS A 155 11.09 5.45 24.64
N ARG A 156 11.79 6.49 24.17
CA ARG A 156 12.31 7.60 24.98
C ARG A 156 12.25 8.91 24.17
N PRO A 157 12.29 10.09 24.81
CA PRO A 157 12.31 11.36 24.09
C PRO A 157 13.54 11.53 23.20
N ILE A 158 13.37 12.27 22.10
CA ILE A 158 14.42 12.86 21.27
C ILE A 158 14.61 14.30 21.75
N LYS A 159 15.81 14.66 22.23
CA LYS A 159 16.13 16.03 22.64
C LYS A 159 16.88 16.80 21.56
N ASP A 160 17.77 16.12 20.86
CA ASP A 160 18.61 16.69 19.81
C ASP A 160 18.96 15.64 18.74
N LEU A 161 19.72 16.04 17.72
CA LEU A 161 20.14 15.14 16.66
C LEU A 161 21.09 14.02 17.13
N ALA A 162 21.86 14.23 18.21
CA ALA A 162 22.77 13.21 18.71
C ALA A 162 22.00 12.02 19.30
N ASP A 163 20.79 12.27 19.82
CA ASP A 163 19.91 11.22 20.33
C ASP A 163 19.52 10.18 19.28
N LEU A 164 19.52 10.53 17.98
CA LEU A 164 19.16 9.61 16.89
C LEU A 164 20.00 8.32 16.89
N LYS A 165 21.25 8.40 17.34
CA LYS A 165 22.17 7.23 17.43
C LYS A 165 21.73 6.15 18.43
N ASN A 166 20.84 6.49 19.34
CA ASN A 166 20.33 5.56 20.35
C ASN A 166 19.09 4.80 19.87
N PHE A 167 18.61 5.11 18.67
CA PHE A 167 17.39 4.56 18.14
C PHE A 167 17.66 3.51 17.08
N LYS A 168 17.00 2.38 17.25
CA LYS A 168 16.90 1.28 16.31
C LYS A 168 15.47 1.21 15.83
N CYS A 169 15.18 1.98 14.77
CA CYS A 169 13.81 2.21 14.30
C CYS A 169 13.46 1.36 13.10
N ARG A 170 12.21 0.91 13.07
CA ARG A 170 11.59 0.57 11.80
C ARG A 170 11.39 1.83 10.97
N GLN A 171 11.91 1.83 9.75
CA GLN A 171 11.74 2.86 8.73
C GLN A 171 11.47 2.19 7.38
N THR A 172 10.82 2.87 6.43
CA THR A 172 10.62 2.36 5.06
C THR A 172 10.97 3.35 3.96
N GLY A 173 11.10 2.84 2.74
CA GLY A 173 11.41 3.64 1.57
C GLY A 173 12.76 4.34 1.68
N ILE A 174 12.84 5.53 1.10
CA ILE A 174 14.05 6.35 1.09
C ILE A 174 14.48 6.82 2.50
N ASN A 175 13.55 6.81 3.46
CA ASN A 175 13.80 7.23 4.84
C ASN A 175 14.74 6.29 5.60
N VAL A 176 14.81 5.02 5.19
CA VAL A 176 15.77 4.05 5.74
C VAL A 176 17.20 4.58 5.57
N GLU A 177 17.55 5.05 4.38
CA GLU A 177 18.88 5.59 4.08
C GLU A 177 19.07 6.97 4.70
N LEU A 178 18.05 7.83 4.64
CA LEU A 178 18.10 9.19 5.16
C LEU A 178 18.40 9.22 6.66
N TYR A 179 17.60 8.52 7.47
CA TYR A 179 17.82 8.51 8.92
C TYR A 179 19.06 7.70 9.32
N ALA A 180 19.46 6.70 8.52
CA ALA A 180 20.74 6.02 8.72
C ALA A 180 21.93 6.98 8.60
N ARG A 181 21.92 7.88 7.60
CA ARG A 181 22.94 8.94 7.45
C ARG A 181 22.91 9.94 8.61
N MET A 182 21.76 10.14 9.24
CA MET A 182 21.61 10.96 10.46
C MET A 182 22.05 10.22 11.75
N GLY A 183 22.45 8.95 11.64
CA GLY A 183 23.01 8.15 12.74
C GLY A 183 22.03 7.16 13.37
N MET A 184 20.77 7.12 12.94
CA MET A 184 19.78 6.16 13.44
C MET A 184 20.05 4.76 12.89
N GLN A 185 19.88 3.71 13.68
CA GLN A 185 19.89 2.35 13.15
C GLN A 185 18.52 2.07 12.53
N THR A 186 18.43 1.91 11.22
CA THR A 186 17.15 1.69 10.52
C THR A 186 16.98 0.23 10.11
N ILE A 187 15.75 -0.28 10.22
CA ILE A 187 15.39 -1.62 9.78
C ILE A 187 14.10 -1.57 8.95
N GLY A 188 14.11 -2.18 7.77
CA GLY A 188 12.89 -2.41 6.99
C GLY A 188 12.19 -3.69 7.43
N MET A 189 10.90 -3.62 7.75
CA MET A 189 10.05 -4.79 7.98
C MET A 189 8.57 -4.51 7.64
N PRO A 190 7.78 -5.53 7.31
CA PRO A 190 6.34 -5.41 7.11
C PRO A 190 5.60 -4.89 8.34
N GLY A 191 4.48 -4.17 8.12
CA GLY A 191 3.69 -3.57 9.20
C GLY A 191 3.24 -4.55 10.28
N GLY A 192 2.87 -5.78 9.88
CA GLY A 192 2.44 -6.83 10.81
C GLY A 192 3.52 -7.36 11.77
N GLU A 193 4.80 -7.05 11.51
CA GLU A 193 5.91 -7.52 12.33
C GLU A 193 6.37 -6.49 13.37
N ILE A 194 5.96 -5.22 13.21
CA ILE A 194 6.50 -4.09 13.97
C ILE A 194 6.23 -4.24 15.47
N LEU A 195 4.97 -4.51 15.86
CA LEU A 195 4.61 -4.63 17.28
C LEU A 195 5.39 -5.75 17.97
N ALA A 196 5.47 -6.92 17.34
CA ALA A 196 6.19 -8.06 17.88
C ALA A 196 7.70 -7.80 17.99
N ALA A 197 8.30 -7.11 17.01
CA ALA A 197 9.69 -6.69 17.04
C ALA A 197 9.96 -5.69 18.18
N GLY A 198 9.03 -4.74 18.40
CA GLY A 198 9.10 -3.78 19.50
C GLY A 198 8.99 -4.45 20.88
N GLN A 199 8.03 -5.36 21.07
CA GLN A 199 7.85 -6.12 22.31
C GLN A 199 9.08 -6.97 22.68
N LYS A 200 9.77 -7.50 21.67
CA LYS A 200 11.01 -8.29 21.85
C LYS A 200 12.27 -7.42 22.01
N GLY A 201 12.15 -6.10 21.95
CA GLY A 201 13.29 -5.17 22.02
C GLY A 201 14.21 -5.22 20.80
N VAL A 202 13.76 -5.79 19.67
CA VAL A 202 14.54 -5.83 18.42
C VAL A 202 14.65 -4.43 17.83
N ILE A 203 13.58 -3.65 17.94
CA ILE A 203 13.49 -2.23 17.61
C ILE A 203 12.97 -1.47 18.83
N ASN A 204 13.31 -0.20 18.93
CA ASN A 204 12.91 0.66 20.05
C ASN A 204 12.17 1.93 19.59
N CYS A 205 11.79 1.95 18.31
CA CYS A 205 10.94 2.94 17.67
C CYS A 205 10.41 2.40 16.34
N ALA A 206 9.33 3.00 15.85
CA ALA A 206 8.83 2.74 14.51
C ALA A 206 7.98 3.90 14.00
N GLU A 207 7.99 4.08 12.69
CA GLU A 207 6.92 4.74 11.97
C GLU A 207 6.04 3.70 11.24
N PHE A 208 4.80 4.09 10.91
CA PHE A 208 4.00 3.36 9.94
C PHE A 208 3.07 4.25 9.13
N VAL A 209 2.07 4.89 9.77
CA VAL A 209 1.17 5.90 9.14
C VAL A 209 0.75 7.02 10.06
N GLY A 210 0.44 6.71 11.31
CA GLY A 210 -0.13 7.64 12.28
C GLY A 210 -1.61 7.39 12.58
N GLY A 211 -2.10 8.06 13.63
CA GLY A 211 -3.51 8.05 14.03
C GLY A 211 -4.05 6.63 14.29
N LEU A 212 -5.23 6.36 13.71
CA LEU A 212 -5.95 5.09 13.89
C LEU A 212 -5.13 3.88 13.43
N GLU A 213 -4.30 4.04 12.41
CA GLU A 213 -3.51 2.93 11.87
C GLU A 213 -2.47 2.45 12.89
N ASP A 214 -1.69 3.38 13.44
CA ASP A 214 -0.69 3.09 14.47
C ASP A 214 -1.34 2.58 15.77
N GLU A 215 -2.54 3.09 16.11
CA GLU A 215 -3.33 2.64 17.25
C GLU A 215 -3.74 1.18 17.09
N ARG A 216 -4.30 0.80 15.92
CA ARG A 216 -4.70 -0.59 15.62
C ARG A 216 -3.52 -1.55 15.56
N LEU A 217 -2.34 -1.07 15.16
CA LEU A 217 -1.09 -1.84 15.26
C LEU A 217 -0.56 -1.94 16.69
N GLY A 218 -1.10 -1.16 17.63
CA GLY A 218 -0.79 -1.26 19.05
C GLY A 218 0.49 -0.53 19.47
N PHE A 219 1.05 0.37 18.65
CA PHE A 219 2.27 1.12 19.03
C PHE A 219 2.16 1.88 20.36
N PRO A 220 1.03 2.52 20.70
CA PRO A 220 0.88 3.22 21.97
C PRO A 220 0.99 2.31 23.20
N THR A 221 0.87 0.99 23.03
CA THR A 221 0.98 0.03 24.13
C THR A 221 2.43 -0.16 24.58
N ILE A 222 3.40 0.03 23.69
CA ILE A 222 4.84 -0.21 23.96
C ILE A 222 5.70 1.05 23.92
N TRP A 223 5.28 2.11 23.22
CA TRP A 223 6.00 3.37 23.10
C TRP A 223 5.10 4.55 23.45
N LYS A 224 5.66 5.58 24.09
CA LYS A 224 4.89 6.69 24.69
C LYS A 224 5.18 8.05 24.06
N TYR A 225 6.24 8.15 23.28
CA TYR A 225 6.65 9.42 22.66
C TYR A 225 6.32 9.37 21.17
N TYR A 226 5.34 10.16 20.77
CA TYR A 226 4.88 10.27 19.39
C TYR A 226 5.31 11.62 18.82
N TYR A 227 6.15 11.58 17.78
CA TYR A 227 6.69 12.79 17.16
C TYR A 227 6.00 13.02 15.81
N LEU A 228 5.46 14.23 15.64
CA LEU A 228 4.88 14.70 14.39
C LEU A 228 5.97 15.18 13.43
N ASN A 229 5.58 15.49 12.19
CA ASN A 229 6.44 15.99 11.12
C ASN A 229 7.61 15.05 10.81
N SER A 230 7.33 14.09 9.92
CA SER A 230 8.34 13.21 9.34
C SER A 230 8.85 13.70 7.99
N LEU A 231 9.86 13.00 7.49
CA LEU A 231 10.24 12.98 6.09
C LEU A 231 9.58 11.80 5.35
N HIS A 232 8.48 11.28 5.91
CA HIS A 232 7.70 10.12 5.46
C HIS A 232 6.33 10.55 4.97
#